data_AF-A0A0L6WBA5-F1
#
_entry.id   AF-A0A0L6WBA5-F1
#
_cell.length_a   1.000
_cell.length_b   1.000
_cell.length_c   1.000
_cell.angle_alpha   90.00
_cell.angle_beta   90.00
_cell.angle_gamma   90.00
#
_symmetry.space_group_name_H-M   'P 1'
#
loop_
_entity.id
_entity.type
_entity.pdbx_description
1 polymer ?
#
loop_
_entity_poly.entity_id
_entity_poly.type
_entity_poly.pdbx_seq_one_letter_code
_entity_poly.pdbx_strand_id
1 'polypeptide(L)'
;MENLTILTQSHKVIAAKKKAKREQIKEIVFDDDARREFLTGFHKRKLAKADAARKKAVEREKQERQETRREQRRMLRERALQNAAEVESAYHALLDNSDAQAENEWSGISTVDKGKQKEEEYEDEEVTATVTVVEDFDPDTFIHGPRTINDIEQLGSASSATPSLELSTQKLKPVLRKKSQTQKIRYQTREERKAERTKQRARRTEKAELAGGKASRKKGGQKRKGVSKRRGLINDSSGKMGYLLIVGARVVDVFPLGVRLEHTLVTRQTKTNVKPLL
;
A
#
# COMPACT_ATOMS: atom_id res chain seq x y z
N MET A 1 -53.20 -6.85 12.58
CA MET A 1 -52.38 -8.08 12.50
C MET A 1 -53.06 -9.02 11.52
N GLU A 2 -52.33 -9.56 10.56
CA GLU A 2 -52.91 -10.34 9.46
C GLU A 2 -53.12 -11.80 9.91
N ASN A 3 -54.35 -12.30 9.88
CA ASN A 3 -54.72 -13.62 10.41
C ASN A 3 -53.91 -14.78 9.80
N LEU A 4 -53.50 -14.64 8.52
CA LEU A 4 -52.64 -15.60 7.83
C LEU A 4 -51.27 -15.75 8.52
N THR A 5 -50.71 -14.65 9.03
CA THR A 5 -49.42 -14.69 9.74
C THR A 5 -49.54 -15.43 11.07
N ILE A 6 -50.63 -15.22 11.82
CA ILE A 6 -50.89 -15.87 13.10
C ILE A 6 -51.07 -17.39 12.90
N LEU A 7 -51.84 -17.79 11.89
CA LEU A 7 -52.05 -19.20 11.56
C LEU A 7 -50.76 -19.89 11.07
N THR A 8 -49.94 -19.21 10.27
CA THR A 8 -48.68 -19.77 9.72
C THR A 8 -47.50 -19.77 10.69
N GLN A 9 -47.51 -18.93 11.73
CA GLN A 9 -46.46 -18.88 12.76
C GLN A 9 -46.31 -20.23 13.48
N SER A 10 -47.41 -20.91 13.80
CA SER A 10 -47.39 -22.22 14.46
C SER A 10 -46.65 -23.27 13.63
N HIS A 11 -46.91 -23.32 12.31
CA HIS A 11 -46.24 -24.22 11.38
C HIS A 11 -44.75 -23.91 11.25
N LYS A 12 -44.36 -22.62 11.23
CA LYS A 12 -42.94 -22.21 11.23
C LYS A 12 -42.23 -22.67 12.50
N VAL A 13 -42.87 -22.52 13.67
CA VAL A 13 -42.32 -22.97 14.95
C VAL A 13 -42.20 -24.50 15.00
N ILE A 14 -43.19 -25.24 14.51
CA ILE A 14 -43.13 -26.71 14.45
C ILE A 14 -42.03 -27.17 13.48
N ALA A 15 -41.90 -26.53 12.32
CA ALA A 15 -40.84 -26.80 11.37
C ALA A 15 -39.45 -26.53 11.97
N ALA A 16 -39.29 -25.40 12.67
CA ALA A 16 -38.07 -25.06 13.39
C ALA A 16 -37.74 -26.08 14.49
N LYS A 17 -38.74 -26.51 15.28
CA LYS A 17 -38.57 -27.54 16.32
C LYS A 17 -38.20 -28.90 15.72
N LYS A 18 -38.80 -29.30 14.60
CA LYS A 18 -38.46 -30.55 13.89
C LYS A 18 -37.04 -30.48 13.34
N LYS A 19 -36.63 -29.34 12.77
CA LYS A 19 -35.26 -29.11 12.31
C LYS A 19 -34.26 -29.20 13.46
N ALA A 20 -34.54 -28.52 14.58
CA ALA A 20 -33.70 -28.59 15.79
C ALA A 20 -33.57 -30.01 16.35
N LYS A 21 -34.65 -30.81 16.37
CA LYS A 21 -34.59 -32.22 16.78
C LYS A 21 -33.83 -33.12 15.81
N ARG A 22 -33.83 -32.80 14.51
CA ARG A 22 -33.01 -33.52 13.50
C ARG A 22 -31.52 -33.16 13.61
N GLU A 23 -31.24 -31.90 13.93
CA GLU A 23 -29.88 -31.39 14.17
C GLU A 23 -29.33 -31.79 15.54
N GLN A 24 -30.18 -32.25 16.46
CA GLN A 24 -29.77 -32.80 17.73
C GLN A 24 -28.96 -34.09 17.50
N ILE A 25 -27.68 -34.02 17.81
CA ILE A 25 -26.73 -35.14 17.70
C ILE A 25 -27.15 -36.22 18.70
N LYS A 26 -27.43 -37.43 18.23
CA LYS A 26 -27.92 -38.56 19.05
C LYS A 26 -26.81 -39.22 19.88
N GLU A 27 -25.59 -39.26 19.36
CA GLU A 27 -24.44 -39.90 19.97
C GLU A 27 -23.18 -39.09 19.67
N ILE A 28 -22.31 -38.92 20.66
CA ILE A 28 -21.03 -38.22 20.52
C ILE A 28 -19.94 -39.29 20.45
N VAL A 29 -19.48 -39.59 19.24
CA VAL A 29 -18.34 -40.48 19.02
C VAL A 29 -17.07 -39.64 18.95
N PHE A 30 -16.05 -40.02 19.73
CA PHE A 30 -14.74 -39.38 19.68
C PHE A 30 -13.88 -40.04 18.62
N ASP A 31 -13.41 -39.25 17.66
CA ASP A 31 -12.42 -39.69 16.69
C ASP A 31 -11.02 -39.55 17.31
N ASP A 32 -10.37 -40.69 17.56
CA ASP A 32 -9.04 -40.73 18.16
C ASP A 32 -7.96 -40.13 17.25
N ASP A 33 -8.14 -40.15 15.93
CA ASP A 33 -7.20 -39.53 15.00
C ASP A 33 -7.35 -38.01 15.00
N ALA A 34 -8.58 -37.50 15.01
CA ALA A 34 -8.83 -36.08 15.24
C ALA A 34 -8.29 -35.60 16.59
N ARG A 35 -8.37 -36.45 17.63
CA ARG A 35 -7.77 -36.18 18.95
C ARG A 35 -6.24 -36.12 18.86
N ARG A 36 -5.59 -37.05 18.17
CA ARG A 36 -4.14 -37.06 17.96
C ARG A 36 -3.67 -35.83 17.19
N GLU A 37 -4.39 -35.44 16.14
CA GLU A 37 -4.12 -34.21 15.40
C GLU A 37 -4.36 -32.95 16.25
N PHE A 38 -5.37 -32.97 17.12
CA PHE A 38 -5.58 -31.88 18.06
C PHE A 38 -4.44 -31.79 19.09
N LEU A 39 -3.96 -32.90 19.62
CA LEU A 39 -2.88 -32.88 20.62
C LEU A 39 -1.51 -32.58 20.01
N THR A 40 -1.21 -33.06 18.80
CA THR A 40 0.14 -32.92 18.20
C THR A 40 0.22 -31.80 17.15
N GLY A 41 -0.90 -31.44 16.53
CA GLY A 41 -0.98 -30.48 15.43
C GLY A 41 -0.93 -29.00 15.82
N PHE A 42 -0.32 -28.64 16.94
CA PHE A 42 -0.21 -27.23 17.38
C PHE A 42 0.45 -26.35 16.32
N HIS A 43 1.50 -26.84 15.65
CA HIS A 43 2.17 -26.11 14.57
C HIS A 43 1.22 -25.90 13.38
N LYS A 44 0.51 -26.96 12.95
CA LYS A 44 -0.51 -26.88 11.89
C LYS A 44 -1.59 -25.84 12.22
N ARG A 45 -2.12 -25.84 13.45
CA ARG A 45 -3.11 -24.84 13.89
C ARG A 45 -2.55 -23.42 13.91
N LYS A 46 -1.31 -23.25 14.35
CA LYS A 46 -0.66 -21.93 14.38
C LYS A 46 -0.49 -21.37 12.97
N LEU A 47 -0.05 -22.19 12.02
CA LEU A 47 0.02 -21.82 10.60
C LEU A 47 -1.37 -21.52 10.03
N ALA A 48 -2.35 -22.40 10.24
CA ALA A 48 -3.72 -22.19 9.77
C ALA A 48 -4.33 -20.88 10.29
N LYS A 49 -4.07 -20.51 11.56
CA LYS A 49 -4.49 -19.21 12.12
C LYS A 49 -3.79 -18.03 11.44
N ALA A 50 -2.48 -18.14 11.22
CA ALA A 50 -1.72 -17.11 10.52
C ALA A 50 -2.21 -16.93 9.07
N ASP A 51 -2.46 -18.04 8.37
CA ASP A 51 -2.94 -18.02 6.99
C ASP A 51 -4.38 -17.54 6.89
N ALA A 52 -5.26 -17.92 7.83
CA ALA A 52 -6.61 -17.38 7.91
C ALA A 52 -6.61 -15.86 8.16
N ALA A 53 -5.70 -15.36 9.02
CA ALA A 53 -5.53 -13.93 9.25
C ALA A 53 -5.04 -13.21 7.98
N ARG A 54 -4.06 -13.79 7.26
CA ARG A 54 -3.58 -13.26 5.97
C ARG A 54 -4.69 -13.23 4.92
N LYS A 55 -5.41 -14.34 4.75
CA LYS A 55 -6.54 -14.46 3.81
C LYS A 55 -7.62 -13.41 4.09
N LYS A 56 -8.01 -13.25 5.36
CA LYS A 56 -8.99 -12.24 5.77
C LYS A 56 -8.52 -10.81 5.51
N ALA A 57 -7.22 -10.53 5.66
CA ALA A 57 -6.65 -9.23 5.33
C ALA A 57 -6.71 -8.95 3.82
N VAL A 58 -6.33 -9.94 3.00
CA VAL A 58 -6.38 -9.84 1.53
C VAL A 58 -7.82 -9.68 1.03
N GLU A 59 -8.77 -10.42 1.61
CA GLU A 59 -10.19 -10.30 1.28
C GLU A 59 -10.73 -8.91 1.58
N ARG A 60 -10.38 -8.34 2.74
CA ARG A 60 -10.74 -6.97 3.10
C ARG A 60 -10.15 -5.94 2.13
N GLU A 61 -8.86 -6.02 1.83
CA GLU A 61 -8.20 -5.12 0.88
C GLU A 61 -8.85 -5.21 -0.51
N LYS A 62 -9.18 -6.42 -0.97
CA LYS A 62 -9.86 -6.64 -2.24
C LYS A 62 -11.27 -6.03 -2.26
N GLN A 63 -12.00 -6.09 -1.14
CA GLN A 63 -13.32 -5.47 -1.00
C GLN A 63 -13.21 -3.94 -1.02
N GLU A 64 -12.32 -3.37 -0.22
CA GLU A 64 -12.06 -1.91 -0.17
C GLU A 64 -11.62 -1.38 -1.55
N ARG A 65 -10.77 -2.12 -2.26
CA ARG A 65 -10.35 -1.76 -3.64
C ARG A 65 -11.51 -1.81 -4.64
N GLN A 66 -12.48 -2.70 -4.44
CA GLN A 66 -13.66 -2.74 -5.31
C GLN A 66 -14.64 -1.62 -4.98
N GLU A 67 -14.85 -1.33 -3.70
CA GLU A 67 -15.71 -0.25 -3.23
C GLU A 67 -15.19 1.11 -3.70
N THR A 68 -13.90 1.39 -3.50
CA THR A 68 -13.26 2.61 -4.00
C THR A 68 -13.40 2.77 -5.52
N ARG A 69 -13.27 1.69 -6.30
CA ARG A 69 -13.52 1.73 -7.76
C ARG A 69 -14.99 1.99 -8.09
N ARG A 70 -15.93 1.43 -7.33
CA ARG A 70 -17.37 1.67 -7.52
C ARG A 70 -17.72 3.12 -7.19
N GLU A 71 -17.17 3.66 -6.11
CA GLU A 71 -17.33 5.05 -5.70
C GLU A 71 -16.76 6.00 -6.74
N GLN A 72 -15.53 5.76 -7.23
CA GLN A 72 -14.94 6.56 -8.31
C GLN A 72 -15.80 6.58 -9.57
N ARG A 73 -16.32 5.41 -9.99
CA ARG A 73 -17.23 5.33 -11.13
C ARG A 73 -18.53 6.06 -10.88
N ARG A 74 -19.07 5.99 -9.66
CA ARG A 74 -20.30 6.70 -9.28
C ARG A 74 -20.09 8.21 -9.32
N MET A 75 -19.00 8.72 -8.72
CA MET A 75 -18.64 10.13 -8.73
C MET A 75 -18.46 10.66 -10.16
N LEU A 76 -17.80 9.88 -11.04
CA LEU A 76 -17.64 10.26 -12.45
C LEU A 76 -18.98 10.33 -13.18
N ARG A 77 -19.90 9.38 -12.93
CA ARG A 77 -21.25 9.44 -13.52
C ARG A 77 -22.04 10.63 -13.02
N GLU A 78 -22.02 10.91 -11.72
CA GLU A 78 -22.71 12.06 -11.12
C GLU A 78 -22.17 13.37 -11.70
N ARG A 79 -20.84 13.50 -11.83
CA ARG A 79 -20.22 14.67 -12.47
C ARG A 79 -20.59 14.77 -13.96
N ALA A 80 -20.62 13.66 -14.69
CA ALA A 80 -21.02 13.66 -16.10
C ALA A 80 -22.49 14.09 -16.27
N LEU A 81 -23.39 13.64 -15.39
CA LEU A 81 -24.79 14.07 -15.38
C LEU A 81 -24.94 15.55 -15.05
N GLN A 82 -24.18 16.06 -14.07
CA GLN A 82 -24.15 17.50 -13.75
C GLN A 82 -23.65 18.32 -14.94
N ASN A 83 -22.51 17.93 -15.52
CA ASN A 83 -21.97 18.60 -16.71
C ASN A 83 -22.97 18.56 -17.89
N ALA A 84 -23.65 17.43 -18.13
CA ALA A 84 -24.65 17.32 -19.18
C ALA A 84 -25.85 18.25 -18.93
N ALA A 85 -26.37 18.28 -17.69
CA ALA A 85 -27.46 19.17 -17.32
C ALA A 85 -27.07 20.65 -17.42
N GLU A 86 -25.83 21.02 -17.07
CA GLU A 86 -25.29 22.37 -17.22
C GLU A 86 -25.19 22.77 -18.70
N VAL A 87 -24.71 21.86 -19.56
CA VAL A 87 -24.64 22.08 -21.02
C VAL A 87 -26.03 22.21 -21.62
N GLU A 88 -26.95 21.30 -21.31
CA GLU A 88 -28.35 21.36 -21.78
C GLU A 88 -29.02 22.67 -21.33
N SER A 89 -28.84 23.08 -20.08
CA SER A 89 -29.36 24.37 -19.56
C SER A 89 -28.77 25.57 -20.31
N ALA A 90 -27.45 25.57 -20.57
CA ALA A 90 -26.80 26.66 -21.30
C ALA A 90 -27.25 26.74 -22.76
N TYR A 91 -27.36 25.61 -23.46
CA TYR A 91 -27.86 25.56 -24.84
C TYR A 91 -29.34 25.90 -24.92
N HIS A 92 -30.17 25.42 -23.99
CA HIS A 92 -31.59 25.76 -23.92
C HIS A 92 -31.79 27.26 -23.65
N ALA A 93 -31.00 27.87 -22.76
CA ALA A 93 -31.06 29.31 -22.50
C ALA A 93 -30.62 30.17 -23.69
N LEU A 94 -29.76 29.62 -24.56
CA LEU A 94 -29.36 30.28 -25.81
C LEU A 94 -30.44 30.13 -26.90
N LEU A 95 -31.08 28.95 -27.00
CA LEU A 95 -32.17 28.69 -27.94
C LEU A 95 -33.39 29.56 -27.63
N ASP A 96 -33.79 29.67 -26.36
CA ASP A 96 -34.93 30.47 -25.88
C ASP A 96 -34.72 31.99 -26.07
N ASN A 97 -33.45 32.45 -26.17
CA ASN A 97 -33.11 33.83 -26.54
C ASN A 97 -32.93 34.05 -28.06
N SER A 98 -32.90 32.97 -28.86
CA SER A 98 -32.75 33.03 -30.32
C SER A 98 -34.02 32.66 -31.09
N ASP A 99 -35.13 32.38 -30.39
CA ASP A 99 -36.44 32.00 -30.95
C ASP A 99 -37.25 33.19 -31.52
N ALA A 100 -36.55 34.08 -32.23
CA ALA A 100 -37.19 35.00 -33.19
C ALA A 100 -36.82 34.68 -34.65
N GLN A 101 -35.81 33.86 -34.94
CA GLN A 101 -35.39 33.52 -36.31
C GLN A 101 -34.54 32.23 -36.36
N ALA A 102 -35.16 31.04 -36.39
CA ALA A 102 -34.62 29.86 -37.10
C ALA A 102 -35.57 28.65 -36.96
N GLU A 103 -36.76 28.75 -37.56
CA GLU A 103 -37.46 27.56 -38.06
C GLU A 103 -36.60 26.95 -39.18
N ASN A 104 -35.63 26.11 -38.85
CA ASN A 104 -35.00 25.21 -39.82
C ASN A 104 -34.65 23.88 -39.13
N GLU A 105 -35.71 23.21 -38.70
CA GLU A 105 -35.97 21.78 -38.87
C GLU A 105 -34.76 20.93 -39.34
N TRP A 106 -33.90 20.53 -38.39
CA TRP A 106 -33.03 19.36 -38.58
C TRP A 106 -33.90 18.11 -38.42
N SER A 107 -34.51 17.65 -39.52
CA SER A 107 -35.15 16.34 -39.60
C SER A 107 -34.08 15.25 -39.60
N GLY A 108 -33.78 14.73 -38.42
CA GLY A 108 -32.81 13.66 -38.24
C GLY A 108 -33.26 12.38 -38.95
N ILE A 109 -32.51 11.99 -39.98
CA ILE A 109 -32.26 10.61 -40.44
C ILE A 109 -33.42 9.62 -40.22
N SER A 110 -34.61 9.97 -40.71
CA SER A 110 -35.68 9.00 -40.83
C SER A 110 -35.33 8.05 -41.97
N THR A 111 -34.83 6.87 -41.58
CA THR A 111 -34.97 5.60 -42.34
C THR A 111 -34.59 5.68 -43.82
N VAL A 112 -33.29 5.76 -44.12
CA VAL A 112 -32.80 5.46 -45.48
C VAL A 112 -32.13 4.09 -45.47
N ASP A 113 -32.89 3.14 -45.97
CA ASP A 113 -32.49 1.94 -46.71
C ASP A 113 -31.39 1.01 -46.17
N LYS A 114 -31.83 -0.22 -45.92
CA LYS A 114 -31.03 -1.46 -45.91
C LYS A 114 -30.41 -1.70 -47.29
N GLY A 115 -29.41 -0.91 -47.67
CA GLY A 115 -28.81 -0.95 -49.00
C GLY A 115 -27.30 -0.85 -48.96
N LYS A 116 -26.63 -2.02 -48.95
CA LYS A 116 -25.24 -2.23 -49.36
C LYS A 116 -24.19 -1.52 -48.49
N GLN A 117 -23.74 -2.23 -47.45
CA GLN A 117 -22.38 -2.06 -46.95
C GLN A 117 -21.44 -2.38 -48.11
N LYS A 118 -20.75 -1.36 -48.62
CA LYS A 118 -19.61 -1.55 -49.50
C LYS A 118 -18.47 -2.04 -48.60
N GLU A 119 -18.19 -3.33 -48.63
CA GLU A 119 -16.96 -3.90 -48.07
C GLU A 119 -15.81 -3.37 -48.92
N GLU A 120 -15.26 -2.23 -48.52
CA GLU A 120 -13.94 -1.80 -48.99
C GLU A 120 -12.92 -2.60 -48.17
N GLU A 121 -12.53 -3.76 -48.71
CA GLU A 121 -11.34 -4.49 -48.28
C GLU A 121 -10.12 -3.60 -48.53
N TYR A 122 -9.55 -3.07 -47.46
CA TYR A 122 -8.23 -2.47 -47.50
C TYR A 122 -7.21 -3.62 -47.53
N GLU A 123 -6.59 -3.84 -48.69
CA GLU A 123 -5.35 -4.59 -48.76
C GLU A 123 -4.27 -3.75 -48.05
N ASP A 124 -4.00 -4.05 -46.78
CA ASP A 124 -2.86 -3.47 -46.07
C ASP A 124 -1.58 -3.96 -46.78
N GLU A 125 -0.92 -3.05 -47.50
CA GLU A 125 0.41 -3.26 -48.06
C GLU A 125 1.33 -3.82 -46.97
N GLU A 126 1.97 -4.96 -47.24
CA GLU A 126 2.78 -5.74 -46.30
C GLU A 126 3.92 -4.90 -45.69
N VAL A 127 3.64 -4.21 -44.58
CA VAL A 127 4.64 -3.41 -43.84
C VAL A 127 5.58 -4.38 -43.11
N THR A 128 6.64 -4.83 -43.77
CA THR A 128 7.70 -5.61 -43.13
C THR A 128 8.54 -4.72 -42.22
N ALA A 129 8.31 -4.78 -40.91
CA ALA A 129 9.18 -4.16 -39.92
C ALA A 129 10.41 -5.06 -39.68
N THR A 130 11.56 -4.69 -40.27
CA THR A 130 12.82 -5.38 -40.00
C THR A 130 13.33 -4.97 -38.60
N VAL A 131 13.26 -5.90 -37.64
CA VAL A 131 13.84 -5.72 -36.30
C VAL A 131 15.32 -6.07 -36.36
N THR A 132 16.18 -5.05 -36.36
CA THR A 132 17.63 -5.23 -36.20
C THR A 132 17.93 -5.47 -34.72
N VAL A 133 18.35 -6.68 -34.36
CA VAL A 133 18.87 -6.97 -33.03
C VAL A 133 20.29 -6.41 -32.97
N VAL A 134 20.50 -5.35 -32.18
CA VAL A 134 21.83 -4.86 -31.85
C VAL A 134 22.40 -5.82 -30.80
N GLU A 135 23.39 -6.63 -31.16
CA GLU A 135 23.99 -7.68 -30.31
C GLU A 135 24.61 -7.13 -29.01
N ASP A 136 24.85 -5.82 -28.93
CA ASP A 136 25.38 -5.15 -27.74
C ASP A 136 24.30 -4.69 -26.74
N PHE A 137 23.01 -4.95 -27.01
CA PHE A 137 21.93 -4.59 -26.08
C PHE A 137 21.76 -5.66 -25.00
N ASP A 138 22.63 -5.63 -24.00
CA ASP A 138 22.47 -6.42 -22.78
C ASP A 138 21.68 -5.59 -21.74
N PRO A 139 20.41 -5.94 -21.44
CA PRO A 139 19.57 -5.17 -20.51
C PRO A 139 20.16 -5.07 -19.11
N ASP A 140 21.07 -5.99 -18.75
CA ASP A 140 21.76 -6.00 -17.47
C ASP A 140 22.83 -4.88 -17.39
N THR A 141 23.47 -4.51 -18.51
CA THR A 141 24.45 -3.41 -18.56
C THR A 141 23.82 -2.03 -18.44
N PHE A 142 22.55 -1.87 -18.84
CA PHE A 142 21.82 -0.60 -18.68
C PHE A 142 21.41 -0.36 -17.23
N ILE A 143 21.02 -1.42 -16.51
CA ILE A 143 20.59 -1.32 -15.11
C ILE A 143 21.81 -1.28 -14.16
N HIS A 144 22.92 -1.94 -14.53
CA HIS A 144 24.06 -2.14 -13.65
C HIS A 144 25.39 -1.49 -14.11
N GLY A 145 25.44 -0.86 -15.28
CA GLY A 145 26.67 -0.28 -15.85
C GLY A 145 27.69 -1.33 -16.32
N PRO A 146 28.77 -0.94 -17.02
CA PRO A 146 29.78 -1.89 -17.50
C PRO A 146 30.47 -2.56 -16.31
N ARG A 147 30.26 -3.87 -16.17
CA ARG A 147 30.86 -4.69 -15.10
C ARG A 147 32.35 -4.88 -15.38
N THR A 148 33.19 -4.62 -14.38
CA THR A 148 34.61 -4.95 -14.47
C THR A 148 34.82 -6.44 -14.23
N ILE A 149 35.82 -7.04 -14.88
CA ILE A 149 36.12 -8.50 -14.93
C ILE A 149 36.27 -9.16 -13.54
N ASN A 150 36.33 -8.39 -12.46
CA ASN A 150 36.47 -8.89 -11.09
C ASN A 150 35.15 -9.37 -10.44
N ASP A 151 33.99 -9.15 -11.06
CA ASP A 151 32.68 -9.41 -10.43
C ASP A 151 32.03 -10.76 -10.80
N ILE A 152 32.71 -11.61 -11.59
CA ILE A 152 32.11 -12.86 -12.14
C ILE A 152 32.30 -14.09 -11.23
N GLU A 153 33.17 -14.06 -10.21
CA GLU A 153 33.46 -15.23 -9.37
C GLU A 153 32.86 -15.21 -7.96
N GLN A 154 31.96 -14.28 -7.65
CA GLN A 154 31.35 -14.21 -6.32
C GLN A 154 29.88 -13.82 -6.43
N LEU A 155 28.97 -14.78 -6.60
CA LEU A 155 27.55 -14.66 -6.18
C LEU A 155 26.83 -16.02 -6.26
N GLY A 156 27.39 -17.01 -5.54
CA GLY A 156 26.60 -18.05 -4.90
C GLY A 156 26.17 -17.57 -3.52
N SER A 157 24.92 -17.87 -3.15
CA SER A 157 24.30 -17.74 -1.81
C SER A 157 23.45 -16.49 -1.50
N ALA A 158 22.18 -16.80 -1.24
CA ALA A 158 21.36 -16.33 -0.13
C ALA A 158 20.78 -14.89 -0.10
N SER A 159 19.45 -14.90 -0.20
CA SER A 159 18.49 -14.31 0.76
C SER A 159 18.07 -12.84 0.62
N SER A 160 16.78 -12.69 0.28
CA SER A 160 15.75 -11.86 0.92
C SER A 160 16.15 -10.51 1.56
N ALA A 161 15.64 -9.42 0.98
CA ALA A 161 15.16 -8.28 1.77
C ALA A 161 14.14 -7.43 0.98
N THR A 162 13.03 -7.14 1.64
CA THR A 162 11.91 -6.26 1.25
C THR A 162 12.28 -4.78 1.37
N PRO A 163 11.73 -3.88 0.52
CA PRO A 163 11.67 -2.46 0.83
C PRO A 163 10.33 -2.07 1.48
N SER A 164 10.48 -1.33 2.57
CA SER A 164 9.46 -0.58 3.32
C SER A 164 9.01 0.64 2.52
N LEU A 165 7.71 0.94 2.51
CA LEU A 165 7.18 2.24 2.12
C LEU A 165 6.18 2.76 3.15
N GLU A 166 6.30 4.06 3.40
CA GLU A 166 5.83 4.82 4.55
C GLU A 166 4.37 5.27 4.41
N LEU A 167 3.70 5.42 5.56
CA LEU A 167 2.33 5.91 5.69
C LEU A 167 2.35 7.37 6.20
N SER A 168 1.73 8.29 5.47
CA SER A 168 1.49 9.67 5.93
C SER A 168 0.23 9.74 6.79
N THR A 169 0.35 10.17 8.05
CA THR A 169 -0.80 10.35 8.96
C THR A 169 -1.20 11.82 9.08
N GLN A 170 -2.44 12.15 8.71
CA GLN A 170 -3.09 13.43 9.03
C GLN A 170 -3.69 13.41 10.44
N LYS A 171 -3.48 14.50 11.20
CA LYS A 171 -3.82 14.64 12.62
C LYS A 171 -5.28 15.09 12.79
N LEU A 172 -6.08 14.29 13.50
CA LEU A 172 -7.35 14.74 14.10
C LEU A 172 -7.19 14.89 15.62
N LYS A 173 -7.77 15.97 16.16
CA LYS A 173 -7.66 16.40 17.57
C LYS A 173 -8.37 15.42 18.52
N PRO A 174 -7.78 15.06 19.68
CA PRO A 174 -8.40 14.10 20.60
C PRO A 174 -9.42 14.78 21.52
N VAL A 175 -10.65 14.27 21.50
CA VAL A 175 -11.67 14.55 22.52
C VAL A 175 -11.26 13.88 23.83
N LEU A 176 -11.19 14.67 24.91
CA LEU A 176 -10.83 14.24 26.26
C LEU A 176 -11.83 13.21 26.80
N ARG A 177 -11.52 11.92 26.69
CA ARG A 177 -12.23 10.85 27.41
C ARG A 177 -11.55 10.59 28.76
N LYS A 178 -12.37 10.57 29.82
CA LYS A 178 -11.94 10.26 31.20
C LYS A 178 -11.34 8.84 31.22
N LYS A 179 -10.13 8.71 31.76
CA LYS A 179 -9.40 7.43 31.86
C LYS A 179 -10.11 6.52 32.85
N SER A 180 -10.59 5.36 32.39
CA SER A 180 -11.07 4.29 33.26
C SER A 180 -9.93 3.82 34.17
N GLN A 181 -10.19 3.71 35.46
CA GLN A 181 -9.20 3.25 36.43
C GLN A 181 -8.82 1.79 36.10
N THR A 182 -7.57 1.57 35.70
CA THR A 182 -7.02 0.24 35.45
C THR A 182 -6.85 -0.49 36.78
N GLN A 183 -7.38 -1.72 36.88
CA GLN A 183 -7.21 -2.56 38.07
C GLN A 183 -5.71 -2.74 38.37
N LYS A 184 -5.35 -2.66 39.65
CA LYS A 184 -3.95 -2.76 40.11
C LYS A 184 -3.47 -4.21 39.99
N ILE A 185 -3.08 -4.63 38.79
CA ILE A 185 -2.39 -5.90 38.59
C ILE A 185 -0.96 -5.73 39.16
N ARG A 186 -0.55 -6.63 40.05
CA ARG A 186 0.74 -6.60 40.78
C ARG A 186 1.95 -6.58 39.84
N TYR A 187 1.79 -7.04 38.61
CA TYR A 187 2.75 -6.90 37.52
C TYR A 187 2.04 -6.30 36.30
N GLN A 188 2.57 -5.19 35.78
CA GLN A 188 2.10 -4.59 34.53
C GLN A 188 2.16 -5.59 33.38
N THR A 189 1.24 -5.46 32.42
CA THR A 189 1.30 -6.23 31.17
C THR A 189 2.59 -5.91 30.40
N ARG A 190 3.03 -6.80 29.52
CA ARG A 190 4.28 -6.62 28.75
C ARG A 190 4.27 -5.33 27.91
N GLU A 191 3.10 -4.93 27.44
CA GLU A 191 2.89 -3.72 26.65
C GLU A 191 2.97 -2.45 27.51
N GLU A 192 2.32 -2.45 28.67
CA GLU A 192 2.42 -1.36 29.65
C GLU A 192 3.86 -1.14 30.10
N ARG A 193 4.60 -2.22 30.38
CA ARG A 193 6.03 -2.14 30.74
C ARG A 193 6.88 -1.54 29.63
N LYS A 194 6.60 -1.87 28.37
CA LYS A 194 7.28 -1.27 27.22
C LYS A 194 6.93 0.22 27.10
N ALA A 195 5.66 0.57 27.24
CA ALA A 195 5.18 1.96 27.17
C ALA A 195 5.74 2.82 28.32
N GLU A 196 5.90 2.27 29.52
CA GLU A 196 6.56 2.97 30.62
C GLU A 196 8.06 3.15 30.35
N ARG A 197 8.73 2.10 29.85
CA ARG A 197 10.16 2.19 29.48
C ARG A 197 10.43 3.24 28.40
N THR A 198 9.56 3.35 27.39
CA THR A 198 9.70 4.39 26.36
C THR A 198 9.44 5.78 26.92
N LYS A 199 8.42 5.96 27.77
CA LYS A 199 8.16 7.23 28.49
C LYS A 199 9.33 7.65 29.37
N GLN A 200 9.92 6.72 30.12
CA GLN A 200 11.08 7.00 30.96
C GLN A 200 12.31 7.37 30.12
N ARG A 201 12.53 6.69 28.99
CA ARG A 201 13.60 7.06 28.03
C ARG A 201 13.37 8.46 27.46
N ALA A 202 12.15 8.77 27.02
CA ALA A 202 11.79 10.08 26.49
C ALA A 202 12.02 11.20 27.51
N ARG A 203 11.61 11.01 28.77
CA ARG A 203 11.88 11.98 29.84
C ARG A 203 13.38 12.15 30.12
N ARG A 204 14.16 11.06 30.06
CA ARG A 204 15.62 11.13 30.22
C ARG A 204 16.29 11.85 29.06
N THR A 205 15.83 11.64 27.83
CA THR A 205 16.37 12.33 26.65
C THR A 205 15.97 13.79 26.65
N GLU A 206 14.71 14.12 26.93
CA GLU A 206 14.21 15.51 27.04
C GLU A 206 14.94 16.28 28.15
N LYS A 207 15.09 15.68 29.35
CA LYS A 207 15.87 16.29 30.43
C LYS A 207 17.34 16.46 30.06
N ALA A 208 17.92 15.51 29.32
CA ALA A 208 19.30 15.62 28.86
C ALA A 208 19.45 16.72 27.81
N GLU A 209 18.50 16.89 26.90
CA GLU A 209 18.47 17.94 25.88
C GLU A 209 18.30 19.33 26.51
N LEU A 210 17.39 19.45 27.49
CA LEU A 210 17.17 20.69 28.23
C LEU A 210 18.39 21.09 29.08
N ALA A 211 19.15 20.10 29.56
CA ALA A 211 20.45 20.30 30.21
C ALA A 211 21.64 20.48 29.23
N GLY A 212 21.36 20.73 27.95
CA GLY A 212 22.36 21.05 26.91
C GLY A 212 22.70 19.90 25.96
N GLY A 213 22.25 18.67 26.22
CA GLY A 213 22.37 17.54 25.30
C GLY A 213 23.79 17.19 24.84
N LYS A 214 23.91 16.14 24.01
CA LYS A 214 25.19 15.77 23.37
C LYS A 214 25.66 16.83 22.35
N ALA A 215 24.76 17.70 21.90
CA ALA A 215 25.05 18.80 20.97
C ALA A 215 25.89 19.93 21.63
N SER A 216 25.64 20.29 22.90
CA SER A 216 26.47 21.29 23.60
C SER A 216 27.89 20.78 23.87
N ARG A 217 28.05 19.50 24.21
CA ARG A 217 29.37 18.89 24.46
C ARG A 217 30.27 18.90 23.21
N LYS A 218 29.69 18.84 22.00
CA LYS A 218 30.47 18.89 20.75
C LYS A 218 31.03 20.29 20.47
N LYS A 219 30.43 21.36 21.00
CA LYS A 219 30.94 22.75 20.86
C LYS A 219 32.00 23.13 21.91
N GLY A 220 32.06 22.45 23.06
CA GLY A 220 33.02 22.76 24.14
C GLY A 220 34.36 22.00 24.09
N GLY A 221 34.48 20.96 23.29
CA GLY A 221 35.60 20.00 23.36
C GLY A 221 36.91 20.40 22.67
N GLN A 222 37.00 21.54 21.98
CA GLN A 222 38.21 21.89 21.20
C GLN A 222 39.21 22.83 21.90
N LYS A 223 38.93 23.35 23.10
CA LYS A 223 39.86 24.23 23.82
C LYS A 223 40.13 23.72 25.23
N ARG A 224 41.03 22.73 25.35
CA ARG A 224 41.89 22.47 26.53
C ARG A 224 42.78 21.24 26.31
N LYS A 225 43.82 21.39 25.48
CA LYS A 225 45.05 20.60 25.62
C LYS A 225 46.04 21.47 26.39
N GLY A 226 46.10 21.27 27.70
CA GLY A 226 46.99 21.96 28.61
C GLY A 226 47.37 21.03 29.75
N VAL A 227 48.51 20.35 29.56
CA VAL A 227 49.47 19.81 30.53
C VAL A 227 48.99 19.65 31.99
N SER A 228 48.84 18.40 32.43
CA SER A 228 49.08 18.00 33.82
C SER A 228 49.59 16.56 33.84
N LYS A 229 50.86 16.45 34.19
CA LYS A 229 51.69 15.24 34.31
C LYS A 229 51.68 14.86 35.80
N ARG A 230 51.23 13.65 36.17
CA ARG A 230 51.53 12.87 37.40
C ARG A 230 50.66 11.61 37.38
N ARG A 231 51.21 10.44 37.00
CA ARG A 231 51.85 9.39 37.84
C ARG A 231 50.83 8.46 38.53
N GLY A 232 50.97 7.16 38.25
CA GLY A 232 50.23 6.03 38.84
C GLY A 232 49.76 5.07 37.73
N LEU A 233 50.66 4.33 37.07
CA LEU A 233 50.95 2.92 37.38
C LEU A 233 49.68 2.10 37.67
N ILE A 234 49.33 1.17 36.76
CA ILE A 234 49.07 -0.25 37.03
C ILE A 234 48.54 -0.95 35.76
N ASN A 235 49.33 -1.94 35.35
CA ASN A 235 49.07 -3.16 34.56
C ASN A 235 48.93 -3.11 33.03
N ASP A 236 50.06 -3.48 32.42
CA ASP A 236 50.19 -4.10 31.12
C ASP A 236 49.43 -5.43 31.01
N SER A 237 48.75 -5.66 29.88
CA SER A 237 48.83 -6.93 29.13
C SER A 237 48.02 -6.86 27.82
N SER A 238 48.71 -7.11 26.70
CA SER A 238 48.22 -7.26 25.30
C SER A 238 47.65 -5.99 24.65
N GLY A 239 48.30 -5.29 23.71
CA GLY A 239 48.87 -5.73 22.41
C GLY A 239 47.71 -6.02 21.43
N LYS A 240 47.40 -5.29 20.34
CA LYS A 240 48.16 -4.48 19.35
C LYS A 240 47.16 -3.53 18.61
N MET A 241 47.48 -2.23 18.45
CA MET A 241 47.84 -1.47 17.21
C MET A 241 46.76 -1.48 16.09
N GLY A 242 46.09 -0.37 15.74
CA GLY A 242 46.55 0.79 14.93
C GLY A 242 46.03 0.60 13.48
N TYR A 243 45.39 1.52 12.74
CA TYR A 243 45.60 2.96 12.50
C TYR A 243 44.30 3.61 11.98
N LEU A 244 44.10 4.89 12.33
CA LEU A 244 43.10 5.79 11.73
C LEU A 244 43.87 6.88 10.99
N LEU A 245 43.81 6.88 9.65
CA LEU A 245 44.34 7.96 8.81
C LEU A 245 43.21 8.99 8.58
N ILE A 246 43.45 10.23 8.99
CA ILE A 246 42.63 11.39 8.62
C ILE A 246 43.53 12.27 7.75
N VAL A 247 43.13 12.50 6.51
CA VAL A 247 43.62 13.60 5.69
C VAL A 247 42.40 14.35 5.18
N GLY A 248 42.27 15.61 5.59
CA GLY A 248 41.29 16.55 5.05
C GLY A 248 41.94 17.44 4.00
N ALA A 249 41.18 17.80 2.97
CA ALA A 249 41.46 18.93 2.10
C ALA A 249 40.14 19.64 1.77
N ARG A 250 40.14 20.97 1.96
CA ARG A 250 39.17 21.93 1.41
C ARG A 250 39.71 22.41 0.06
N VAL A 251 38.84 22.85 -0.85
CA VAL A 251 38.97 24.00 -1.80
C VAL A 251 37.74 23.94 -2.75
N VAL A 252 36.80 24.90 -2.63
CA VAL A 252 36.50 26.07 -3.51
C VAL A 252 35.49 25.77 -4.63
N ASP A 253 34.54 26.70 -4.74
CA ASP A 253 33.39 26.84 -5.64
C ASP A 253 33.69 26.65 -7.14
N VAL A 254 32.73 26.13 -7.92
CA VAL A 254 32.34 26.62 -9.28
C VAL A 254 30.93 26.08 -9.64
N PHE A 255 29.99 27.00 -9.87
CA PHE A 255 28.69 26.79 -10.56
C PHE A 255 28.92 26.54 -12.07
N PRO A 256 28.05 25.81 -12.80
CA PRO A 256 27.04 26.54 -13.57
C PRO A 256 25.67 25.86 -13.74
N LEU A 257 24.67 26.74 -13.66
CA LEU A 257 23.45 26.86 -14.48
C LEU A 257 23.26 25.86 -15.63
N GLY A 258 22.07 25.22 -15.66
CA GLY A 258 21.58 24.47 -16.81
C GLY A 258 20.11 24.11 -16.66
N VAL A 259 19.23 25.00 -17.11
CA VAL A 259 17.78 24.82 -17.24
C VAL A 259 17.48 23.86 -18.39
N ARG A 260 16.59 22.87 -18.19
CA ARG A 260 15.73 22.35 -19.27
C ARG A 260 14.47 21.69 -18.71
N LEU A 261 13.34 22.34 -18.96
CA LEU A 261 11.99 21.78 -18.91
C LEU A 261 11.82 20.84 -20.11
N GLU A 262 11.37 19.61 -19.86
CA GLU A 262 10.76 18.76 -20.89
C GLU A 262 9.54 18.08 -20.25
N HIS A 263 8.41 18.25 -20.92
CA HIS A 263 7.09 17.76 -20.54
C HIS A 263 6.96 16.26 -20.88
N THR A 264 6.58 15.41 -19.92
CA THR A 264 6.17 14.04 -20.21
C THR A 264 4.66 13.87 -19.99
N LEU A 265 3.93 13.79 -21.10
CA LEU A 265 2.54 13.32 -21.14
C LEU A 265 2.53 11.79 -20.94
N VAL A 266 1.80 11.32 -19.91
CA VAL A 266 1.58 9.89 -19.64
C VAL A 266 0.19 9.52 -20.16
N THR A 267 0.12 8.92 -21.35
CA THR A 267 -1.09 8.26 -21.85
C THR A 267 -1.06 6.77 -21.49
N ARG A 268 -2.04 6.35 -20.70
CA ARG A 268 -2.33 4.95 -20.35
C ARG A 268 -3.02 4.26 -21.52
N GLN A 269 -2.58 3.06 -21.89
CA GLN A 269 -3.36 2.15 -22.73
C GLN A 269 -3.49 0.78 -22.03
N THR A 270 -4.72 0.29 -22.07
CA THR A 270 -5.27 -0.82 -21.30
C THR A 270 -5.09 -2.14 -22.04
N LYS A 271 -4.48 -3.15 -21.40
CA LYS A 271 -4.47 -4.53 -21.90
C LYS A 271 -5.83 -5.19 -21.67
N THR A 272 -6.59 -5.41 -22.74
CA THR A 272 -7.67 -6.40 -22.78
C THR A 272 -7.07 -7.74 -23.21
N ASN A 273 -7.45 -8.80 -22.49
CA ASN A 273 -6.91 -10.14 -22.61
C ASN A 273 -8.05 -11.00 -23.18
N VAL A 274 -7.98 -11.34 -24.47
CA VAL A 274 -8.96 -12.22 -25.12
C VAL A 274 -8.33 -13.60 -25.25
N LYS A 275 -8.97 -14.58 -24.62
CA LYS A 275 -8.61 -16.01 -24.73
C LYS A 275 -9.15 -16.57 -26.05
N PRO A 276 -8.42 -17.47 -26.73
CA PRO A 276 -8.96 -18.22 -27.85
C PRO A 276 -9.86 -19.37 -27.33
N LEU A 277 -11.03 -19.52 -27.91
CA LEU A 277 -11.87 -20.71 -27.77
C LEU A 277 -11.52 -21.70 -28.89
N LEU A 278 -11.34 -22.95 -28.48
CA LEU A 278 -11.33 -24.16 -29.30
C LEU A 278 -12.69 -24.39 -29.96
#